data_AF-A0ABD5XH27-F1
#
_entry.id   AF-A0ABD5XH27-F1
#
_cell.length_a   1.000
_cell.length_b   1.000
_cell.length_c   1.000
_cell.angle_alpha   90.00
_cell.angle_beta   90.00
_cell.angle_gamma   90.00
#
_symmetry.space_group_name_H-M   'P 1'
#
loop_
_entity.id
_entity.type
_entity.pdbx_description
1 polymer ?
#
loop_
_entity_poly.entity_id
_entity_poly.type
_entity_poly.pdbx_seq_one_letter_code
_entity_poly.pdbx_strand_id
1 'polypeptide(L)'
;MDRRQFLRTVSASALAASTASVAGSRPATAHPGPFEPLGRIDIDGAKEAVVSADGETVFVAATDGYAAVDISAPDRPELLADRRDPRSDREDGPFRGLYDAKLDGDTLLVVGPANPIPGAPAGVLVVDVSDPANPDEIAFHETGFPIHNCFAADGRAYLTANDGDRNPLVVLDIDSGDELGRWSVVAADDRWTDVSPSVRSVHDVWVREGVAHVALWDAGTWLVDLSDPASPSVLGAVSPGDPEELAALTPRGRHRERRTPPGNHHYVATDDAGDLLGVGVESWAVEVDRDDGTTELVGGPGGVQLWDVSDPAAPTRLSTIEPPASPDPRLGGVWTTAHNFDFRDDRLYTSWYRGGVKRHDVSDATDPVELAWWRDPDRASFWSAQYAYPFADEGVFVASSRGVGDASPALYTFPDHAGDQLDPPSLGPETTTESLVNTPTPTASGTPPSASDTDSSTSATDAPGFGLGVGAAALGVAGWLARRRGRRD
;
A
#
# COMPACT_ATOMS: atom_id res chain seq x y z
N MET A 1 13.24 5.56 -39.81
CA MET A 1 14.57 5.41 -40.44
C MET A 1 15.61 6.09 -39.56
N ASP A 2 16.39 5.24 -38.90
CA ASP A 2 17.65 5.39 -38.17
C ASP A 2 18.35 6.76 -38.01
N ARG A 3 18.67 7.11 -36.75
CA ARG A 3 19.76 8.01 -36.37
C ARG A 3 20.55 7.42 -35.20
N ARG A 4 21.47 6.52 -35.54
CA ARG A 4 22.63 6.17 -34.69
C ARG A 4 23.90 6.80 -35.28
N GLN A 5 24.84 7.12 -34.38
CA GLN A 5 26.26 7.40 -34.55
C GLN A 5 26.71 8.85 -34.74
N PHE A 6 27.25 9.43 -33.66
CA PHE A 6 28.40 10.32 -33.75
C PHE A 6 29.29 10.18 -32.51
N LEU A 7 30.33 9.34 -32.57
CA LEU A 7 31.47 9.35 -31.64
C LEU A 7 32.73 8.76 -32.29
N ARG A 8 33.79 9.56 -32.37
CA ARG A 8 35.26 9.31 -32.44
C ARG A 8 35.90 10.59 -33.01
N THR A 9 36.91 11.24 -32.43
CA THR A 9 38.27 10.71 -32.17
C THR A 9 39.08 11.69 -31.30
N VAL A 10 40.00 11.11 -30.52
CA VAL A 10 41.07 11.65 -29.66
C VAL A 10 42.11 12.51 -30.39
N SER A 11 42.75 13.47 -29.70
CA SER A 11 44.19 13.82 -29.85
C SER A 11 44.72 14.61 -28.63
N ALA A 12 45.89 14.19 -28.15
CA ALA A 12 46.59 14.62 -26.94
C ALA A 12 47.68 15.69 -27.21
N SER A 13 48.13 16.39 -26.14
CA SER A 13 49.47 17.01 -25.85
C SER A 13 49.27 18.20 -24.88
N ALA A 14 50.07 18.57 -23.86
CA ALA A 14 51.28 18.05 -23.21
C ALA A 14 51.59 18.92 -21.93
N LEU A 15 52.17 18.30 -20.89
CA LEU A 15 53.04 18.79 -19.78
C LEU A 15 52.75 20.09 -18.96
N ALA A 16 52.70 19.94 -17.62
CA ALA A 16 53.70 20.51 -16.68
C ALA A 16 53.54 19.94 -15.25
N ALA A 17 54.66 19.72 -14.57
CA ALA A 17 54.78 19.06 -13.28
C ALA A 17 54.68 20.01 -12.07
N SER A 18 54.15 19.51 -10.94
CA SER A 18 54.60 19.91 -9.60
C SER A 18 54.34 18.80 -8.57
N THR A 19 55.31 18.64 -7.68
CA THR A 19 55.46 17.58 -6.69
C THR A 19 54.57 17.79 -5.47
N ALA A 20 53.83 16.75 -5.06
CA ALA A 20 53.41 16.58 -3.68
C ALA A 20 53.34 15.09 -3.32
N SER A 21 53.98 14.77 -2.20
CA SER A 21 54.01 13.47 -1.53
C SER A 21 52.64 12.81 -1.43
N VAL A 22 52.50 11.62 -2.00
CA VAL A 22 51.36 10.73 -1.78
C VAL A 22 51.47 10.15 -0.36
N ALA A 23 50.99 10.91 0.62
CA ALA A 23 50.40 10.31 1.80
C ALA A 23 48.98 9.91 1.37
N GLY A 24 48.80 8.63 1.04
CA GLY A 24 47.48 8.07 0.81
C GLY A 24 46.71 8.03 2.12
N SER A 25 46.16 9.17 2.54
CA SER A 25 44.96 9.16 3.34
C SER A 25 43.85 8.66 2.42
N ARG A 26 43.58 7.36 2.47
CA ARG A 26 42.19 6.94 2.26
C ARG A 26 41.37 7.84 3.20
N PRO A 27 40.33 8.56 2.74
CA PRO A 27 39.36 9.02 3.71
C PRO A 27 38.94 7.73 4.41
N ALA A 28 39.17 7.67 5.72
CA ALA A 28 38.41 6.74 6.52
C ALA A 28 36.97 7.11 6.18
N THR A 29 36.27 6.22 5.47
CA THR A 29 34.82 6.25 5.45
C THR A 29 34.45 6.20 6.93
N ALA A 30 34.19 7.38 7.50
CA ALA A 30 33.55 7.44 8.79
C ALA A 30 32.34 6.53 8.64
N HIS A 31 32.21 5.54 9.51
CA HIS A 31 30.97 4.80 9.58
C HIS A 31 29.86 5.87 9.59
N PRO A 32 28.86 5.80 8.69
CA PRO A 32 27.70 6.65 8.86
C PRO A 32 27.21 6.37 10.28
N GLY A 33 26.75 7.40 10.98
CA GLY A 33 26.30 7.27 12.35
C GLY A 33 25.19 6.20 12.51
N PRO A 34 24.56 6.13 13.68
CA PRO A 34 23.39 5.27 13.80
C PRO A 34 22.34 5.61 12.72
N PHE A 35 21.64 4.60 12.25
CA PHE A 35 20.60 4.79 11.24
C PHE A 35 19.42 5.55 11.88
N GLU A 36 19.17 6.74 11.39
CA GLU A 36 18.14 7.66 11.89
C GLU A 36 17.57 8.50 10.73
N PRO A 37 16.35 9.07 10.88
CA PRO A 37 15.81 9.98 9.89
C PRO A 37 16.75 11.17 9.66
N LEU A 38 16.92 11.58 8.41
CA LEU A 38 17.63 12.81 8.05
C LEU A 38 16.81 14.03 8.43
N GLY A 39 15.52 14.00 8.12
CA GLY A 39 14.60 15.11 8.29
C GLY A 39 13.17 14.63 8.50
N ARG A 40 12.32 15.57 8.88
CA ARG A 40 10.89 15.35 9.17
C ARG A 40 10.12 16.63 8.94
N ILE A 41 8.95 16.51 8.32
CA ILE A 41 7.99 17.61 8.19
C ILE A 41 6.58 17.15 8.58
N ASP A 42 5.89 17.98 9.37
CA ASP A 42 4.49 17.72 9.75
C ASP A 42 3.58 17.90 8.54
N ILE A 43 2.69 16.93 8.31
CA ILE A 43 1.66 16.98 7.28
C ILE A 43 0.42 16.38 7.91
N ASP A 44 -0.54 17.23 8.26
CA ASP A 44 -1.77 16.78 8.90
C ASP A 44 -2.47 15.74 8.04
N GLY A 45 -2.91 14.64 8.65
CA GLY A 45 -3.63 13.57 7.95
C GLY A 45 -2.80 12.73 6.98
N ALA A 46 -1.45 12.79 7.01
CA ALA A 46 -0.57 12.05 6.09
C ALA A 46 -0.90 10.55 5.96
N LYS A 47 -0.95 10.08 4.71
CA LYS A 47 -1.21 8.70 4.26
C LYS A 47 -0.21 8.32 3.17
N GLU A 48 -0.62 7.90 1.98
CA GLU A 48 0.32 7.53 0.92
C GLU A 48 1.26 8.71 0.57
N ALA A 49 2.55 8.39 0.38
CA ALA A 49 3.50 9.28 -0.26
C ALA A 49 3.91 8.68 -1.62
N VAL A 50 4.10 9.53 -2.62
CA VAL A 50 4.66 9.16 -3.93
C VAL A 50 5.71 10.18 -4.34
N VAL A 51 6.74 9.71 -5.03
CA VAL A 51 7.93 10.50 -5.35
C VAL A 51 7.94 10.86 -6.84
N SER A 52 8.29 12.11 -7.17
CA SER A 52 8.50 12.56 -8.54
C SER A 52 9.63 11.77 -9.23
N ALA A 53 9.62 11.75 -10.56
CA ALA A 53 10.59 10.99 -11.34
C ALA A 53 12.06 11.44 -11.14
N ASP A 54 12.29 12.70 -10.79
CA ASP A 54 13.62 13.23 -10.43
C ASP A 54 14.05 12.90 -8.98
N GLY A 55 13.13 12.40 -8.16
CA GLY A 55 13.35 12.09 -6.76
C GLY A 55 13.23 13.27 -5.80
N GLU A 56 13.12 14.51 -6.30
CA GLU A 56 13.28 15.72 -5.47
C GLU A 56 11.98 16.18 -4.79
N THR A 57 10.82 15.77 -5.30
CA THR A 57 9.51 16.16 -4.76
C THR A 57 8.72 14.94 -4.32
N VAL A 58 8.07 15.06 -3.15
CA VAL A 58 7.15 14.06 -2.62
C VAL A 58 5.75 14.64 -2.54
N PHE A 59 4.77 13.92 -3.09
CA PHE A 59 3.36 14.24 -2.93
C PHE A 59 2.75 13.30 -1.90
N VAL A 60 1.98 13.85 -0.96
CA VAL A 60 1.42 13.11 0.17
C VAL A 60 -0.10 13.26 0.19
N ALA A 61 -0.83 12.14 0.10
CA ALA A 61 -2.26 12.11 0.39
C ALA A 61 -2.48 12.40 1.88
N ALA A 62 -3.44 13.28 2.20
CA ALA A 62 -3.49 13.91 3.52
C ALA A 62 -4.87 13.82 4.19
N THR A 63 -5.64 12.75 3.97
CA THR A 63 -7.00 12.49 4.51
C THR A 63 -8.07 13.51 4.09
N ASP A 64 -7.83 14.81 4.21
CA ASP A 64 -8.70 15.92 3.81
C ASP A 64 -8.09 16.78 2.70
N GLY A 65 -7.08 16.26 2.01
CA GLY A 65 -6.32 17.01 1.03
C GLY A 65 -5.10 16.27 0.50
N TYR A 66 -4.13 17.03 0.00
CA TYR A 66 -2.81 16.57 -0.40
C TYR A 66 -1.76 17.66 -0.19
N ALA A 67 -0.50 17.26 -0.06
CA ALA A 67 0.63 18.17 0.09
C ALA A 67 1.74 17.83 -0.91
N ALA A 68 2.55 18.82 -1.26
CA ALA A 68 3.79 18.66 -2.03
C ALA A 68 4.97 19.13 -1.18
N VAL A 69 6.05 18.35 -1.15
CA VAL A 69 7.22 18.57 -0.31
C VAL A 69 8.49 18.46 -1.15
N ASP A 70 9.35 19.46 -1.07
CA ASP A 70 10.71 19.42 -1.59
C ASP A 70 11.61 18.68 -0.59
N ILE A 71 12.31 17.66 -1.08
CA ILE A 71 13.27 16.87 -0.31
C ILE A 71 14.70 16.97 -0.84
N SER A 72 14.97 17.89 -1.77
CA SER A 72 16.32 18.15 -2.33
C SER A 72 17.38 18.42 -1.24
N ALA A 73 16.96 18.96 -0.10
CA ALA A 73 17.69 18.97 1.16
C ALA A 73 17.02 18.00 2.16
N PRO A 74 17.40 16.71 2.20
CA PRO A 74 16.65 15.71 2.93
C PRO A 74 16.73 15.89 4.44
N ASP A 75 17.73 16.61 4.97
CA ASP A 75 17.81 16.98 6.39
C ASP A 75 16.83 18.10 6.78
N ARG A 76 16.30 18.81 5.79
CA ARG A 76 15.42 19.97 5.94
C ARG A 76 14.36 20.00 4.84
N PRO A 77 13.45 19.00 4.79
CA PRO A 77 12.37 18.98 3.82
C PRO A 77 11.49 20.24 3.94
N GLU A 78 11.03 20.78 2.82
CA GLU A 78 10.27 22.03 2.75
C GLU A 78 8.89 21.81 2.12
N LEU A 79 7.84 22.34 2.77
CA LEU A 79 6.48 22.28 2.25
C LEU A 79 6.35 23.26 1.08
N LEU A 80 6.07 22.74 -0.12
CA LEU A 80 5.84 23.53 -1.33
C LEU A 80 4.38 23.95 -1.45
N ALA A 81 3.47 23.00 -1.21
CA ALA A 81 2.04 23.24 -1.26
C ALA A 81 1.29 22.38 -0.23
N ASP A 82 0.21 22.92 0.30
CA ASP A 82 -0.72 22.21 1.19
C ASP A 82 -2.15 22.56 0.77
N ARG A 83 -2.86 21.59 0.20
CA ARG A 83 -4.18 21.76 -0.40
C ARG A 83 -5.19 20.99 0.43
N ARG A 84 -6.11 21.70 1.06
CA ARG A 84 -7.08 21.18 2.02
C ARG A 84 -8.50 21.44 1.57
N ASP A 85 -9.40 20.55 1.98
CA ASP A 85 -10.83 20.57 1.65
C ASP A 85 -11.10 20.73 0.15
N PRO A 86 -10.44 19.94 -0.74
CA PRO A 86 -10.69 20.04 -2.16
C PRO A 86 -12.19 19.83 -2.44
N ARG A 87 -12.69 20.56 -3.44
CA ARG A 87 -14.11 20.56 -3.81
C ARG A 87 -15.08 21.03 -2.70
N SER A 88 -14.63 21.88 -1.76
CA SER A 88 -15.51 22.52 -0.76
C SER A 88 -16.57 23.45 -1.38
N ASP A 89 -16.42 23.81 -2.65
CA ASP A 89 -17.39 24.59 -3.44
C ASP A 89 -18.68 23.81 -3.75
N ARG A 90 -18.64 22.48 -3.66
CA ARG A 90 -19.78 21.61 -3.97
C ARG A 90 -20.76 21.49 -2.79
N GLU A 91 -22.02 21.21 -3.12
CA GLU A 91 -23.08 20.97 -2.11
C GLU A 91 -22.81 19.72 -1.25
N ASP A 92 -22.20 18.70 -1.83
CA ASP A 92 -21.81 17.44 -1.19
C ASP A 92 -20.36 17.44 -0.65
N GLY A 93 -19.61 18.53 -0.87
CA GLY A 93 -18.21 18.65 -0.44
C GLY A 93 -18.02 18.82 1.08
N PRO A 94 -16.76 18.80 1.56
CA PRO A 94 -15.53 18.62 0.78
C PRO A 94 -15.25 17.14 0.40
N PHE A 95 -14.40 16.97 -0.61
CA PHE A 95 -13.81 15.67 -0.97
C PHE A 95 -12.76 15.28 0.07
N ARG A 96 -12.97 14.14 0.74
CA ARG A 96 -12.22 13.74 1.95
C ARG A 96 -12.15 12.23 2.08
N GLY A 97 -11.41 11.74 3.07
CA GLY A 97 -11.05 10.32 3.20
C GLY A 97 -9.99 9.90 2.18
N LEU A 98 -9.06 10.81 1.86
CA LEU A 98 -8.06 10.66 0.80
C LEU A 98 -6.84 9.93 1.36
N TYR A 99 -6.78 8.61 1.16
CA TYR A 99 -5.70 7.77 1.72
C TYR A 99 -4.63 7.42 0.71
N ASP A 100 -4.91 7.55 -0.58
CA ASP A 100 -3.98 7.15 -1.62
C ASP A 100 -3.82 8.20 -2.71
N ALA A 101 -2.61 8.24 -3.26
CA ALA A 101 -2.24 9.07 -4.38
C ALA A 101 -1.23 8.35 -5.28
N LYS A 102 -1.24 8.67 -6.57
CA LYS A 102 -0.32 8.09 -7.57
C LYS A 102 0.02 9.11 -8.65
N LEU A 103 1.22 9.00 -9.21
CA LEU A 103 1.72 9.86 -10.27
C LEU A 103 1.71 9.14 -11.61
N ASP A 104 1.38 9.87 -12.67
CA ASP A 104 1.68 9.52 -14.06
C ASP A 104 2.33 10.75 -14.73
N GLY A 105 3.67 10.75 -14.77
CA GLY A 105 4.45 11.94 -15.10
C GLY A 105 4.17 13.09 -14.13
N ASP A 106 3.75 14.24 -14.67
CA ASP A 106 3.38 15.44 -13.89
C ASP A 106 1.88 15.47 -13.52
N THR A 107 1.17 14.35 -13.65
CA THR A 107 -0.24 14.23 -13.25
C THR A 107 -0.36 13.45 -11.95
N LEU A 108 -0.80 14.12 -10.89
CA LEU A 108 -1.11 13.51 -9.60
C LEU A 108 -2.59 13.14 -9.54
N LEU A 109 -2.86 11.88 -9.23
CA LEU A 109 -4.19 11.40 -8.84
C LEU A 109 -4.29 11.37 -7.33
N VAL A 110 -5.35 11.96 -6.77
CA VAL A 110 -5.72 11.81 -5.36
C VAL A 110 -7.12 11.20 -5.31
N VAL A 111 -7.25 10.03 -4.68
CA VAL A 111 -8.48 9.22 -4.76
C VAL A 111 -9.16 9.07 -3.42
N GLY A 112 -10.48 8.88 -3.46
CA GLY A 112 -11.24 8.62 -2.25
C GLY A 112 -12.76 8.70 -2.43
N PRO A 113 -13.50 8.66 -1.30
CA PRO A 113 -12.98 8.29 0.01
C PRO A 113 -12.53 6.82 0.02
N ALA A 114 -11.50 6.49 0.81
CA ALA A 114 -11.00 5.12 0.94
C ALA A 114 -12.02 4.13 1.51
N ASN A 115 -12.98 4.65 2.28
CA ASN A 115 -14.11 3.92 2.82
C ASN A 115 -15.41 4.70 2.52
N PRO A 116 -16.58 4.05 2.44
CA PRO A 116 -17.84 4.75 2.22
C PRO A 116 -18.10 5.85 3.28
N ILE A 117 -18.21 7.10 2.81
CA ILE A 117 -18.62 8.24 3.64
C ILE A 117 -20.00 8.72 3.17
N PRO A 118 -21.07 8.55 3.96
CA PRO A 118 -22.40 8.97 3.55
C PRO A 118 -22.46 10.46 3.19
N GLY A 119 -22.87 10.74 1.95
CA GLY A 119 -23.10 12.10 1.44
C GLY A 119 -21.85 12.86 0.99
N ALA A 120 -20.66 12.28 1.09
CA ALA A 120 -19.45 12.86 0.50
C ALA A 120 -19.27 12.39 -0.96
N PRO A 121 -18.69 13.21 -1.85
CA PRO A 121 -18.36 12.79 -3.20
C PRO A 121 -17.27 11.70 -3.15
N ALA A 122 -17.39 10.72 -4.05
CA ALA A 122 -16.35 9.74 -4.34
C ALA A 122 -15.79 10.00 -5.74
N GLY A 123 -14.50 9.77 -5.94
CA GLY A 123 -13.89 9.98 -7.25
C GLY A 123 -12.38 10.09 -7.26
N VAL A 124 -11.89 10.57 -8.40
CA VAL A 124 -10.49 10.85 -8.67
C VAL A 124 -10.33 12.35 -8.87
N LEU A 125 -9.53 12.99 -8.02
CA LEU A 125 -9.05 14.34 -8.27
C LEU A 125 -7.79 14.25 -9.13
N VAL A 126 -7.79 14.93 -10.27
CA VAL A 126 -6.65 14.99 -11.20
C VAL A 126 -5.99 16.36 -11.05
N VAL A 127 -4.71 16.36 -10.77
CA VAL A 127 -3.92 17.56 -10.45
C VAL A 127 -2.69 17.61 -11.35
N ASP A 128 -2.50 18.72 -12.04
CA ASP A 128 -1.22 19.03 -12.71
C ASP A 128 -0.24 19.51 -11.64
N VAL A 129 0.88 18.80 -11.52
CA VAL A 129 1.95 19.06 -10.55
C VAL A 129 3.28 19.39 -11.22
N SER A 130 3.26 19.83 -12.48
CA SER A 130 4.45 20.29 -13.20
C SER A 130 5.13 21.50 -12.52
N ASP A 131 4.37 22.30 -11.78
CA ASP A 131 4.87 23.22 -10.75
C ASP A 131 4.39 22.74 -9.36
N PRO A 132 5.19 21.98 -8.60
CA PRO A 132 4.77 21.41 -7.32
C PRO A 132 4.51 22.45 -6.23
N ALA A 133 4.98 23.70 -6.39
CA ALA A 133 4.65 24.80 -5.48
C ALA A 133 3.29 25.44 -5.80
N ASN A 134 2.78 25.25 -7.03
CA ASN A 134 1.50 25.76 -7.48
C ASN A 134 0.70 24.67 -8.21
N PRO A 135 0.31 23.58 -7.52
CA PRO A 135 -0.47 22.51 -8.14
C PRO A 135 -1.84 23.03 -8.60
N ASP A 136 -2.25 22.60 -9.79
CA ASP A 136 -3.48 23.00 -10.46
C ASP A 136 -4.47 21.82 -10.54
N GLU A 137 -5.61 21.93 -9.86
CA GLU A 137 -6.69 20.93 -9.93
C GLU A 137 -7.43 21.05 -11.28
N ILE A 138 -7.15 20.14 -12.21
CA ILE A 138 -7.64 20.22 -13.60
C ILE A 138 -8.96 19.48 -13.82
N ALA A 139 -9.22 18.39 -13.10
CA ALA A 139 -10.44 17.60 -13.24
C ALA A 139 -10.85 16.88 -11.96
N PHE A 140 -12.13 16.53 -11.87
CA PHE A 140 -12.67 15.63 -10.85
C PHE A 140 -13.62 14.63 -11.49
N HIS A 141 -13.22 13.36 -11.50
CA HIS A 141 -13.97 12.26 -12.08
C HIS A 141 -14.77 11.55 -10.98
N GLU A 142 -16.06 11.91 -10.87
CA GLU A 142 -16.94 11.37 -9.83
C GLU A 142 -17.29 9.90 -10.10
N THR A 143 -17.11 9.05 -9.09
CA THR A 143 -17.44 7.62 -9.13
C THR A 143 -18.65 7.28 -8.26
N GLY A 144 -19.28 6.14 -8.55
CA GLY A 144 -20.39 5.61 -7.76
C GLY A 144 -19.96 4.75 -6.56
N PHE A 145 -18.65 4.67 -6.27
CA PHE A 145 -18.04 3.74 -5.33
C PHE A 145 -16.82 4.38 -4.63
N PRO A 146 -16.50 3.99 -3.38
CA PRO A 146 -15.25 4.38 -2.73
C PRO A 146 -14.04 3.76 -3.45
N ILE A 147 -12.89 4.43 -3.35
CA ILE A 147 -11.63 4.01 -3.95
C ILE A 147 -10.60 3.96 -2.83
N HIS A 148 -10.11 2.78 -2.50
CA HIS A 148 -9.13 2.60 -1.42
C HIS A 148 -7.75 3.04 -1.86
N ASN A 149 -7.20 2.30 -2.82
CA ASN A 149 -5.98 2.62 -3.53
C ASN A 149 -6.26 2.77 -5.04
N CYS A 150 -5.31 3.32 -5.75
CA CYS A 150 -5.26 3.34 -7.19
C CYS A 150 -3.84 3.05 -7.71
N PHE A 151 -3.75 2.95 -9.03
CA PHE A 151 -2.50 3.05 -9.78
C PHE A 151 -2.70 4.02 -10.95
N ALA A 152 -1.62 4.63 -11.42
CA ALA A 152 -1.64 5.53 -12.57
C ALA A 152 -0.49 5.16 -13.53
N ALA A 153 -0.81 4.94 -14.80
CA ALA A 153 0.19 4.70 -15.84
C ALA A 153 -0.40 4.90 -17.23
N ASP A 154 0.39 5.45 -18.14
CA ASP A 154 0.08 5.56 -19.57
C ASP A 154 -1.25 6.28 -19.86
N GLY A 155 -1.55 7.34 -19.10
CA GLY A 155 -2.79 8.12 -19.19
C GLY A 155 -4.01 7.42 -18.59
N ARG A 156 -3.82 6.34 -17.82
CA ARG A 156 -4.91 5.54 -17.25
C ARG A 156 -4.86 5.50 -15.73
N ALA A 157 -6.03 5.58 -15.11
CA ALA A 157 -6.23 5.36 -13.69
C ALA A 157 -6.83 3.97 -13.46
N TYR A 158 -6.22 3.19 -12.57
CA TYR A 158 -6.67 1.87 -12.16
C TYR A 158 -7.24 1.97 -10.75
N LEU A 159 -8.55 1.76 -10.58
CA LEU A 159 -9.28 2.11 -9.38
C LEU A 159 -9.84 0.87 -8.68
N THR A 160 -9.60 0.79 -7.38
CA THR A 160 -10.14 -0.27 -6.51
C THR A 160 -11.61 0.01 -6.17
N ALA A 161 -12.53 -0.40 -7.06
CA ALA A 161 -13.94 -0.10 -6.91
C ALA A 161 -14.60 -1.08 -5.93
N ASN A 162 -14.72 -0.70 -4.67
CA ASN A 162 -15.38 -1.52 -3.64
C ASN A 162 -16.88 -1.19 -3.57
N ASP A 163 -17.59 -1.52 -4.65
CA ASP A 163 -19.02 -1.24 -4.84
C ASP A 163 -19.97 -2.11 -4.00
N GLY A 164 -19.45 -3.18 -3.38
CA GLY A 164 -20.21 -4.13 -2.57
C GLY A 164 -21.02 -5.15 -3.38
N ASP A 165 -20.89 -5.15 -4.72
CA ASP A 165 -21.47 -6.16 -5.61
C ASP A 165 -20.36 -7.05 -6.16
N ARG A 166 -19.66 -6.58 -7.21
CA ARG A 166 -18.58 -7.35 -7.86
C ARG A 166 -17.20 -6.96 -7.36
N ASN A 167 -17.06 -5.84 -6.66
CA ASN A 167 -15.78 -5.25 -6.27
C ASN A 167 -14.77 -5.26 -7.43
N PRO A 168 -15.04 -4.61 -8.58
CA PRO A 168 -14.14 -4.66 -9.70
C PRO A 168 -12.89 -3.79 -9.51
N LEU A 169 -11.82 -4.13 -10.24
CA LEU A 169 -10.85 -3.14 -10.70
C LEU A 169 -11.46 -2.40 -11.89
N VAL A 170 -11.46 -1.06 -11.85
CA VAL A 170 -11.98 -0.21 -12.94
C VAL A 170 -10.83 0.58 -13.57
N VAL A 171 -10.77 0.62 -14.90
CA VAL A 171 -9.77 1.39 -15.65
C VAL A 171 -10.44 2.60 -16.28
N LEU A 172 -9.97 3.80 -15.94
CA LEU A 172 -10.43 5.06 -16.51
C LEU A 172 -9.34 5.71 -17.36
N ASP A 173 -9.75 6.44 -18.39
CA ASP A 173 -8.92 7.45 -19.03
C ASP A 173 -8.78 8.66 -18.10
N ILE A 174 -7.56 9.10 -17.82
CA ILE A 174 -7.30 10.20 -16.87
C ILE A 174 -7.83 11.54 -17.40
N ASP A 175 -7.78 11.77 -18.70
CA ASP A 175 -8.16 13.06 -19.29
C ASP A 175 -9.68 13.18 -19.41
N SER A 176 -10.34 12.16 -19.95
CA SER A 176 -11.78 12.21 -20.21
C SER A 176 -12.65 11.72 -19.04
N GLY A 177 -12.09 10.89 -18.16
CA GLY A 177 -12.84 10.19 -17.11
C GLY A 177 -13.68 9.03 -17.64
N ASP A 178 -13.56 8.68 -18.92
CA ASP A 178 -14.29 7.57 -19.50
C ASP A 178 -13.78 6.24 -18.98
N GLU A 179 -14.70 5.33 -18.69
CA GLU A 179 -14.35 3.96 -18.35
C GLU A 179 -13.90 3.21 -19.60
N LEU A 180 -12.64 2.77 -19.58
CA LEU A 180 -12.02 1.97 -20.64
C LEU A 180 -12.31 0.48 -20.47
N GLY A 181 -12.50 0.03 -19.23
CA GLY A 181 -12.81 -1.35 -18.93
C GLY A 181 -12.83 -1.66 -17.44
N ARG A 182 -13.13 -2.92 -17.11
CA ARG A 182 -13.19 -3.41 -15.74
C ARG A 182 -12.94 -4.90 -15.67
N TRP A 183 -12.43 -5.37 -14.54
CA TRP A 183 -12.27 -6.78 -14.24
C TRP A 183 -12.67 -7.07 -12.80
N SER A 184 -13.24 -8.25 -12.53
CA SER A 184 -13.44 -8.73 -11.16
C SER A 184 -13.22 -10.23 -11.08
N VAL A 185 -12.93 -10.73 -9.89
CA VAL A 185 -12.76 -12.16 -9.64
C VAL A 185 -14.02 -12.98 -10.00
N VAL A 186 -15.20 -12.36 -9.95
CA VAL A 186 -16.47 -12.95 -10.41
C VAL A 186 -16.48 -13.21 -11.91
N ALA A 187 -15.81 -12.36 -12.71
CA ALA A 187 -15.67 -12.58 -14.15
C ALA A 187 -14.71 -13.74 -14.47
N ALA A 188 -13.77 -14.05 -13.57
CA ALA A 188 -12.87 -15.18 -13.70
C ALA A 188 -13.54 -16.50 -13.30
N ASP A 189 -14.38 -16.48 -12.25
CA ASP A 189 -15.14 -17.64 -11.78
C ASP A 189 -16.45 -17.18 -11.10
N ASP A 190 -17.59 -17.59 -11.65
CA ASP A 190 -18.92 -17.18 -11.19
C ASP A 190 -19.20 -17.58 -9.72
N ARG A 191 -18.49 -18.57 -9.16
CA ARG A 191 -18.63 -19.00 -7.75
C ARG A 191 -18.30 -17.89 -6.75
N TRP A 192 -17.47 -16.92 -7.15
CA TRP A 192 -17.17 -15.75 -6.31
C TRP A 192 -18.38 -14.83 -6.09
N THR A 193 -19.46 -14.99 -6.86
CA THR A 193 -20.73 -14.28 -6.64
C THR A 193 -21.29 -14.54 -5.23
N ASP A 194 -21.15 -15.77 -4.73
CA ASP A 194 -21.68 -16.17 -3.43
C ASP A 194 -20.74 -15.80 -2.26
N VAL A 195 -19.51 -15.41 -2.57
CA VAL A 195 -18.53 -14.96 -1.58
C VAL A 195 -18.84 -13.55 -1.13
N SER A 196 -18.82 -13.33 0.19
CA SER A 196 -19.09 -12.02 0.78
C SER A 196 -18.11 -10.96 0.25
N PRO A 197 -18.58 -9.79 -0.20
CA PRO A 197 -17.71 -8.73 -0.72
C PRO A 197 -16.57 -8.34 0.23
N SER A 198 -16.76 -8.43 1.55
CA SER A 198 -15.77 -8.03 2.54
C SER A 198 -14.52 -8.92 2.63
N VAL A 199 -14.56 -10.15 2.10
CA VAL A 199 -13.40 -11.06 2.07
C VAL A 199 -12.77 -11.13 0.67
N ARG A 200 -13.33 -10.40 -0.30
CA ARG A 200 -12.82 -10.25 -1.67
C ARG A 200 -12.78 -8.78 -2.10
N SER A 201 -12.55 -7.89 -1.13
CA SER A 201 -12.37 -6.47 -1.42
C SER A 201 -11.10 -6.27 -2.22
N VAL A 202 -11.13 -5.43 -3.25
CA VAL A 202 -9.92 -5.03 -3.95
C VAL A 202 -9.25 -3.97 -3.09
N HIS A 203 -8.10 -4.28 -2.52
CA HIS A 203 -7.39 -3.36 -1.63
C HIS A 203 -6.40 -2.51 -2.42
N ASP A 204 -5.65 -3.14 -3.33
CA ASP A 204 -4.54 -2.50 -4.01
C ASP A 204 -4.33 -3.02 -5.43
N VAL A 205 -3.66 -2.23 -6.25
CA VAL A 205 -3.33 -2.57 -7.63
C VAL A 205 -1.96 -2.01 -8.01
N TRP A 206 -1.15 -2.85 -8.66
CA TRP A 206 0.12 -2.45 -9.27
C TRP A 206 0.14 -2.86 -10.73
N VAL A 207 0.44 -1.94 -11.65
CA VAL A 207 0.43 -2.22 -13.08
C VAL A 207 1.81 -2.06 -13.68
N ARG A 208 2.22 -3.07 -14.45
CA ARG A 208 3.49 -3.06 -15.17
C ARG A 208 3.30 -3.70 -16.54
N GLU A 209 3.71 -2.98 -17.59
CA GLU A 209 3.66 -3.47 -18.99
C GLU A 209 2.28 -4.03 -19.40
N GLY A 210 1.20 -3.41 -18.91
CA GLY A 210 -0.18 -3.85 -19.17
C GLY A 210 -0.68 -4.98 -18.28
N VAL A 211 0.14 -5.56 -17.41
CA VAL A 211 -0.28 -6.58 -16.42
C VAL A 211 -0.58 -5.91 -15.08
N ALA A 212 -1.81 -6.06 -14.61
CA ALA A 212 -2.24 -5.63 -13.29
C ALA A 212 -2.10 -6.77 -12.27
N HIS A 213 -1.44 -6.48 -11.16
CA HIS A 213 -1.40 -7.29 -9.95
C HIS A 213 -2.43 -6.70 -9.00
N VAL A 214 -3.49 -7.46 -8.73
CA VAL A 214 -4.67 -6.98 -8.01
C VAL A 214 -4.75 -7.69 -6.68
N ALA A 215 -4.56 -6.99 -5.56
CA ALA A 215 -4.67 -7.55 -4.21
C ALA A 215 -6.14 -7.59 -3.78
N LEU A 216 -6.71 -8.78 -3.60
CA LEU A 216 -8.13 -8.97 -3.25
C LEU A 216 -8.35 -9.56 -1.85
N TRP A 217 -7.62 -9.07 -0.85
CA TRP A 217 -7.78 -9.51 0.53
C TRP A 217 -7.68 -11.05 0.68
N ASP A 218 -8.73 -11.76 1.08
CA ASP A 218 -8.70 -13.23 1.24
C ASP A 218 -8.92 -13.98 -0.08
N ALA A 219 -9.28 -13.30 -1.16
CA ALA A 219 -9.33 -13.87 -2.51
C ALA A 219 -7.95 -13.94 -3.19
N GLY A 220 -6.89 -13.55 -2.48
CA GLY A 220 -5.50 -13.60 -2.96
C GLY A 220 -5.13 -12.45 -3.88
N THR A 221 -4.00 -12.58 -4.57
CA THR A 221 -3.54 -11.60 -5.56
C THR A 221 -3.70 -12.19 -6.96
N TRP A 222 -4.36 -11.48 -7.86
CA TRP A 222 -4.62 -11.94 -9.23
C TRP A 222 -3.79 -11.16 -10.24
N LEU A 223 -3.18 -11.86 -11.19
CA LEU A 223 -2.39 -11.30 -12.28
C LEU A 223 -3.28 -11.26 -13.53
N VAL A 224 -3.58 -10.06 -14.01
CA VAL A 224 -4.58 -9.81 -15.06
C VAL A 224 -3.93 -9.00 -16.17
N ASP A 225 -3.94 -9.52 -17.40
CA ASP A 225 -3.55 -8.76 -18.59
C ASP A 225 -4.66 -7.74 -18.92
N LEU A 226 -4.29 -6.47 -18.88
CA LEU A 226 -5.07 -5.28 -19.21
C LEU A 226 -4.44 -4.48 -20.36
N SER A 227 -3.63 -5.11 -21.21
CA SER A 227 -3.09 -4.49 -22.43
C SER A 227 -4.21 -3.91 -23.30
N ASP A 228 -5.33 -4.63 -23.38
CA ASP A 228 -6.64 -4.12 -23.80
C ASP A 228 -7.61 -4.13 -22.61
N PRO A 229 -7.85 -2.98 -21.94
CA PRO A 229 -8.74 -2.89 -20.80
C PRO A 229 -10.17 -3.36 -21.10
N ALA A 230 -10.61 -3.29 -22.36
CA ALA A 230 -11.94 -3.74 -22.77
C ALA A 230 -12.07 -5.28 -22.82
N SER A 231 -10.94 -5.99 -22.83
CA SER A 231 -10.86 -7.44 -22.98
C SER A 231 -9.89 -8.08 -21.97
N PRO A 232 -10.10 -7.90 -20.65
CA PRO A 232 -9.17 -8.37 -19.63
C PRO A 232 -9.06 -9.90 -19.62
N SER A 233 -7.86 -10.43 -19.34
CA SER A 233 -7.65 -11.88 -19.22
C SER A 233 -6.77 -12.23 -18.01
N VAL A 234 -7.11 -13.33 -17.33
CA VAL A 234 -6.34 -13.80 -16.16
C VAL A 234 -5.13 -14.59 -16.63
N LEU A 235 -3.96 -14.22 -16.14
CA LEU A 235 -2.70 -14.93 -16.35
C LEU A 235 -2.47 -15.98 -15.25
N GLY A 236 -2.80 -15.63 -14.01
CA GLY A 236 -2.78 -16.54 -12.86
C GLY A 236 -3.06 -15.82 -11.56
N ALA A 237 -2.78 -16.47 -10.43
CA ALA A 237 -3.03 -15.92 -9.10
C ALA A 237 -2.08 -16.48 -8.05
N VAL A 238 -1.80 -15.67 -7.03
CA VAL A 238 -1.04 -16.01 -5.83
C VAL A 238 -2.01 -16.23 -4.68
N SER A 239 -1.93 -17.43 -4.10
CA SER A 239 -2.78 -17.88 -2.98
C SER A 239 -4.27 -17.55 -3.16
N PRO A 240 -4.91 -17.87 -4.30
CA PRO A 240 -6.34 -17.63 -4.45
C PRO A 240 -7.09 -18.50 -3.43
N GLY A 241 -7.93 -17.87 -2.61
CA GLY A 241 -8.80 -18.59 -1.69
C GLY A 241 -9.79 -19.49 -2.43
N ASP A 242 -10.33 -20.52 -1.74
CA ASP A 242 -11.39 -21.34 -2.31
C ASP A 242 -12.74 -20.61 -2.17
N PRO A 243 -13.44 -20.29 -3.29
CA PRO A 243 -14.68 -19.53 -3.23
C PRO A 243 -15.82 -20.27 -2.51
N GLU A 244 -15.86 -21.60 -2.54
CA GLU A 244 -16.89 -22.39 -1.86
C GLU A 244 -16.66 -22.38 -0.34
N GLU A 245 -15.41 -22.52 0.10
CA GLU A 245 -15.04 -22.42 1.51
C GLU A 245 -15.31 -21.01 2.07
N LEU A 246 -14.92 -19.97 1.33
CA LEU A 246 -15.15 -18.58 1.72
C LEU A 246 -16.64 -18.21 1.74
N ALA A 247 -17.43 -18.73 0.80
CA ALA A 247 -18.88 -18.54 0.77
C ALA A 247 -19.59 -19.24 1.94
N ALA A 248 -19.07 -20.39 2.40
CA ALA A 248 -19.62 -21.15 3.51
C ALA A 248 -19.34 -20.54 4.90
N LEU A 249 -18.49 -19.51 4.99
CA LEU A 249 -18.13 -18.89 6.26
C LEU A 249 -19.34 -18.27 6.97
N THR A 250 -19.48 -18.58 8.27
CA THR A 250 -20.43 -17.88 9.16
C THR A 250 -20.02 -16.42 9.35
N PRO A 251 -20.90 -15.52 9.87
CA PRO A 251 -20.49 -14.16 10.19
C PRO A 251 -19.27 -14.07 11.12
N ARG A 252 -19.16 -14.96 12.11
CA ARG A 252 -17.98 -15.06 12.99
C ARG A 252 -16.76 -15.58 12.22
N GLY A 253 -16.94 -16.58 11.36
CA GLY A 253 -15.89 -17.11 10.49
C GLY A 253 -15.30 -16.04 9.57
N ARG A 254 -16.15 -15.28 8.87
CA ARG A 254 -15.72 -14.15 8.02
C ARG A 254 -14.97 -13.07 8.78
N HIS A 255 -15.40 -12.79 10.01
CA HIS A 255 -14.73 -11.81 10.86
C HIS A 255 -13.32 -12.24 11.25
N ARG A 256 -13.12 -13.53 11.52
CA ARG A 256 -11.81 -14.12 11.77
C ARG A 256 -10.97 -14.13 10.49
N GLU A 257 -11.51 -14.64 9.38
CA GLU A 257 -10.79 -14.78 8.11
C GLU A 257 -10.23 -13.44 7.63
N ARG A 258 -11.07 -12.40 7.65
CA ARG A 258 -10.70 -11.05 7.23
C ARG A 258 -9.66 -10.37 8.15
N ARG A 259 -9.18 -11.03 9.20
CA ARG A 259 -8.24 -10.45 10.17
C ARG A 259 -7.01 -11.29 10.40
N THR A 260 -7.02 -12.57 10.03
CA THR A 260 -5.94 -13.49 10.34
C THR A 260 -5.39 -14.12 9.06
N PRO A 261 -4.07 -14.35 8.96
CA PRO A 261 -3.49 -15.10 7.84
C PRO A 261 -4.15 -16.49 7.66
N PRO A 262 -4.12 -17.08 6.45
CA PRO A 262 -3.19 -16.81 5.35
C PRO A 262 -3.64 -15.78 4.29
N GLY A 263 -4.85 -15.20 4.40
CA GLY A 263 -5.38 -14.21 3.44
C GLY A 263 -4.87 -12.78 3.67
N ASN A 264 -5.78 -11.81 3.63
CA ASN A 264 -5.51 -10.39 3.91
C ASN A 264 -4.42 -9.74 3.03
N HIS A 265 -4.38 -10.08 1.73
CA HIS A 265 -3.49 -9.42 0.77
C HIS A 265 -3.87 -7.94 0.64
N HIS A 266 -2.98 -7.07 1.08
CA HIS A 266 -3.22 -5.65 1.32
C HIS A 266 -2.52 -4.74 0.30
N TYR A 267 -1.26 -5.01 -0.01
CA TYR A 267 -0.46 -4.18 -0.93
C TYR A 267 0.39 -5.06 -1.82
N VAL A 268 0.58 -4.66 -3.07
CA VAL A 268 1.37 -5.40 -4.06
C VAL A 268 2.25 -4.44 -4.85
N ALA A 269 3.47 -4.87 -5.14
CA ALA A 269 4.34 -4.22 -6.11
C ALA A 269 5.30 -5.26 -6.68
N THR A 270 5.81 -5.01 -7.88
CA THR A 270 6.86 -5.84 -8.47
C THR A 270 8.21 -5.13 -8.39
N ASP A 271 9.27 -5.91 -8.51
CA ASP A 271 10.60 -5.38 -8.80
C ASP A 271 10.69 -4.75 -10.20
N ASP A 272 11.89 -4.26 -10.52
CA ASP A 272 12.26 -3.62 -11.78
C ASP A 272 12.34 -4.59 -12.98
N ALA A 273 12.35 -5.90 -12.80
CA ALA A 273 12.18 -6.88 -13.87
C ALA A 273 10.72 -7.31 -14.08
N GLY A 274 9.89 -7.24 -13.03
CA GLY A 274 8.50 -7.70 -13.05
C GLY A 274 8.35 -9.20 -12.81
N ASP A 275 9.43 -9.90 -12.43
CA ASP A 275 9.43 -11.33 -12.14
C ASP A 275 9.40 -11.63 -10.64
N LEU A 276 9.69 -10.66 -9.78
CA LEU A 276 9.54 -10.75 -8.34
C LEU A 276 8.33 -9.90 -7.89
N LEU A 277 7.35 -10.57 -7.28
CA LEU A 277 6.17 -9.94 -6.69
C LEU A 277 6.28 -9.92 -5.17
N GLY A 278 6.17 -8.73 -4.59
CA GLY A 278 5.89 -8.56 -3.16
C GLY A 278 4.38 -8.58 -2.91
N VAL A 279 3.96 -9.26 -1.86
CA VAL A 279 2.57 -9.24 -1.35
C VAL A 279 2.59 -8.92 0.14
N GLY A 280 2.17 -7.71 0.50
CA GLY A 280 2.00 -7.29 1.88
C GLY A 280 0.72 -7.85 2.46
N VAL A 281 0.82 -8.46 3.64
CA VAL A 281 -0.32 -9.01 4.38
C VAL A 281 -0.65 -8.11 5.56
N GLU A 282 -1.84 -7.52 5.58
CA GLU A 282 -2.31 -6.69 6.70
C GLU A 282 -3.24 -7.50 7.60
N SER A 283 -2.73 -7.95 8.75
CA SER A 283 -3.49 -8.84 9.64
C SER A 283 -3.20 -8.59 11.11
N TRP A 284 -4.02 -9.18 11.96
CA TRP A 284 -4.02 -9.03 13.42
C TRP A 284 -4.34 -10.36 14.10
N ALA A 285 -4.14 -10.40 15.42
CA ALA A 285 -4.64 -11.48 16.24
C ALA A 285 -6.11 -11.26 16.62
N VAL A 286 -6.87 -12.35 16.72
CA VAL A 286 -8.20 -12.39 17.31
C VAL A 286 -8.21 -13.30 18.54
N GLU A 287 -9.01 -12.93 19.54
CA GLU A 287 -9.23 -13.77 20.71
C GLU A 287 -10.28 -14.84 20.40
N VAL A 288 -9.98 -16.09 20.73
CA VAL A 288 -10.85 -17.25 20.53
C VAL A 288 -10.98 -18.00 21.85
N ASP A 289 -12.22 -18.34 22.23
CA ASP A 289 -12.50 -19.16 23.40
C ASP A 289 -12.04 -20.62 23.18
N ARG A 290 -11.40 -21.20 24.18
CA ARG A 290 -11.04 -22.61 24.25
C ARG A 290 -12.09 -23.41 25.00
N ASP A 291 -12.14 -24.72 24.74
CA ASP A 291 -13.03 -25.66 25.43
C ASP A 291 -12.79 -25.73 26.96
N ASP A 292 -11.60 -25.33 27.43
CA ASP A 292 -11.26 -25.30 28.86
C ASP A 292 -11.67 -24.00 29.57
N GLY A 293 -12.35 -23.09 28.85
CA GLY A 293 -12.83 -21.80 29.38
C GLY A 293 -11.77 -20.70 29.41
N THR A 294 -10.59 -20.92 28.82
CA THR A 294 -9.58 -19.87 28.59
C THR A 294 -9.71 -19.27 27.19
N THR A 295 -8.99 -18.18 26.90
CA THR A 295 -8.89 -17.62 25.54
C THR A 295 -7.49 -17.81 24.98
N GLU A 296 -7.38 -17.98 23.67
CA GLU A 296 -6.12 -17.93 22.93
C GLU A 296 -6.14 -16.84 21.86
N LEU A 297 -4.95 -16.32 21.53
CA LEU A 297 -4.78 -15.45 20.37
C LEU A 297 -4.48 -16.30 19.14
N VAL A 298 -5.26 -16.08 18.07
CA VAL A 298 -5.09 -16.72 16.77
C VAL A 298 -4.77 -15.67 15.73
N GLY A 299 -3.76 -15.93 14.88
CA GLY A 299 -3.27 -14.98 13.88
C GLY A 299 -2.18 -14.08 14.46
N GLY A 300 -2.11 -12.83 13.98
CA GLY A 300 -1.08 -11.88 14.34
C GLY A 300 -0.75 -10.95 13.17
N PRO A 301 0.23 -10.05 13.34
CA PRO A 301 0.73 -9.20 12.26
C PRO A 301 1.20 -10.04 11.06
N GLY A 302 0.92 -9.56 9.85
CA GLY A 302 1.37 -10.15 8.60
C GLY A 302 2.62 -9.47 8.06
N GLY A 303 3.44 -10.26 7.34
CA GLY A 303 4.69 -9.83 6.72
C GLY A 303 4.53 -9.39 5.27
N VAL A 304 5.66 -9.28 4.57
CA VAL A 304 5.71 -9.18 3.10
C VAL A 304 6.14 -10.52 2.53
N GLN A 305 5.26 -11.17 1.77
CA GLN A 305 5.57 -12.42 1.08
C GLN A 305 6.26 -12.10 -0.27
N LEU A 306 7.33 -12.83 -0.59
CA LEU A 306 8.03 -12.72 -1.87
C LEU A 306 7.70 -13.92 -2.76
N TRP A 307 7.34 -13.65 -4.01
CA TRP A 307 6.89 -14.64 -4.98
C TRP A 307 7.61 -14.46 -6.32
N ASP A 308 8.10 -15.56 -6.88
CA ASP A 308 8.50 -15.63 -8.29
C ASP A 308 7.24 -15.72 -9.15
N VAL A 309 7.08 -14.75 -10.04
CA VAL A 309 5.99 -14.62 -11.02
C VAL A 309 6.52 -14.54 -12.45
N SER A 310 7.76 -14.98 -12.70
CA SER A 310 8.35 -15.06 -14.04
C SER A 310 7.49 -15.89 -15.01
N ASP A 311 6.82 -16.92 -14.50
CA ASP A 311 5.65 -17.55 -15.13
C ASP A 311 4.39 -17.17 -14.33
N PRO A 312 3.58 -16.20 -14.81
CA PRO A 312 2.41 -15.73 -14.08
C PRO A 312 1.32 -16.82 -13.96
N ALA A 313 1.39 -17.89 -14.74
CA ALA A 313 0.47 -19.03 -14.64
C ALA A 313 0.88 -20.05 -13.56
N ALA A 314 2.11 -19.97 -13.05
CA ALA A 314 2.63 -20.84 -11.99
C ALA A 314 3.47 -20.08 -10.94
N PRO A 315 2.90 -19.08 -10.23
CA PRO A 315 3.62 -18.35 -9.20
C PRO A 315 4.16 -19.26 -8.10
N THR A 316 5.39 -19.00 -7.65
CA THR A 316 6.05 -19.79 -6.60
C THR A 316 6.46 -18.91 -5.43
N ARG A 317 6.05 -19.28 -4.21
CA ARG A 317 6.46 -18.55 -3.00
C ARG A 317 7.93 -18.81 -2.71
N LEU A 318 8.69 -17.74 -2.51
CA LEU A 318 10.13 -17.77 -2.22
C LEU A 318 10.40 -17.66 -0.72
N SER A 319 9.92 -16.58 -0.10
CA SER A 319 10.19 -16.29 1.32
C SER A 319 9.14 -15.36 1.92
N THR A 320 9.32 -14.96 3.18
CA THR A 320 8.54 -13.90 3.83
C THR A 320 9.44 -13.08 4.73
N ILE A 321 9.33 -11.77 4.60
CA ILE A 321 9.90 -10.81 5.53
C ILE A 321 8.93 -10.68 6.69
N GLU A 322 9.34 -11.18 7.85
CA GLU A 322 8.50 -11.23 9.05
C GLU A 322 8.27 -9.82 9.64
N PRO A 323 7.04 -9.54 10.11
CA PRO A 323 6.74 -8.28 10.76
C PRO A 323 7.47 -8.16 12.11
N PRO A 324 7.78 -6.93 12.57
CA PRO A 324 8.21 -6.72 13.94
C PRO A 324 7.24 -7.32 14.96
N ALA A 325 7.77 -7.94 16.02
CA ALA A 325 6.94 -8.52 17.08
C ALA A 325 6.08 -7.44 17.76
N SER A 326 4.79 -7.72 17.93
CA SER A 326 3.86 -6.83 18.61
C SER A 326 3.58 -7.30 20.05
N PRO A 327 3.67 -6.41 21.06
CA PRO A 327 3.29 -6.75 22.44
C PRO A 327 1.78 -6.92 22.63
N ASP A 328 0.97 -6.36 21.73
CA ASP A 328 -0.48 -6.57 21.64
C ASP A 328 -0.87 -6.67 20.16
N PRO A 329 -0.88 -7.87 19.57
CA PRO A 329 -1.08 -8.08 18.13
C PRO A 329 -2.54 -7.89 17.67
N ARG A 330 -3.47 -7.53 18.56
CA ARG A 330 -4.89 -7.37 18.21
C ARG A 330 -5.14 -6.09 17.41
N LEU A 331 -6.28 -6.01 16.73
CA LEU A 331 -6.70 -4.80 16.01
C LEU A 331 -6.77 -3.54 16.89
N GLY A 332 -7.05 -3.69 18.19
CA GLY A 332 -7.04 -2.57 19.15
C GLY A 332 -5.66 -2.30 19.80
N GLY A 333 -4.63 -3.05 19.41
CA GLY A 333 -3.32 -3.08 20.06
C GLY A 333 -2.24 -2.27 19.33
N VAL A 334 -1.01 -2.81 19.31
CA VAL A 334 0.16 -2.20 18.68
C VAL A 334 0.34 -2.80 17.29
N TRP A 335 0.10 -1.99 16.25
CA TRP A 335 0.18 -2.49 14.89
C TRP A 335 1.62 -2.50 14.39
N THR A 336 2.04 -3.66 13.92
CA THR A 336 3.37 -3.90 13.34
C THR A 336 3.30 -4.72 12.04
N THR A 337 2.09 -4.87 11.48
CA THR A 337 1.86 -5.58 10.21
C THR A 337 2.38 -4.75 9.03
N ALA A 338 2.71 -5.42 7.93
CA ALA A 338 3.15 -4.77 6.71
C ALA A 338 2.10 -3.77 6.17
N HIS A 339 2.57 -2.66 5.63
CA HIS A 339 1.79 -1.73 4.83
C HIS A 339 2.54 -1.44 3.51
N ASN A 340 2.24 -0.32 2.85
CA ASN A 340 2.77 0.01 1.52
C ASN A 340 4.31 0.04 1.52
N PHE A 341 4.90 -0.63 0.52
CA PHE A 341 6.34 -0.81 0.35
C PHE A 341 6.73 -0.45 -1.09
N ASP A 342 8.04 -0.41 -1.35
CA ASP A 342 8.56 -0.11 -2.68
C ASP A 342 9.76 -1.00 -3.03
N PHE A 343 9.90 -1.33 -4.32
CA PHE A 343 11.05 -2.03 -4.86
C PHE A 343 11.93 -1.08 -5.67
N ARG A 344 13.25 -1.17 -5.48
CA ARG A 344 14.20 -0.48 -6.35
C ARG A 344 15.58 -1.11 -6.29
N ASP A 345 16.21 -1.37 -7.43
CA ASP A 345 17.61 -1.84 -7.52
C ASP A 345 17.93 -3.00 -6.55
N ASP A 346 17.16 -4.10 -6.62
CA ASP A 346 17.26 -5.26 -5.72
C ASP A 346 17.05 -4.95 -4.23
N ARG A 347 16.42 -3.82 -3.90
CA ARG A 347 16.07 -3.43 -2.53
C ARG A 347 14.56 -3.36 -2.36
N LEU A 348 14.14 -3.66 -1.13
CA LEU A 348 12.77 -3.50 -0.69
C LEU A 348 12.69 -2.54 0.51
N TYR A 349 11.91 -1.47 0.36
CA TYR A 349 11.64 -0.46 1.39
C TYR A 349 10.28 -0.74 2.00
N THR A 350 10.22 -1.13 3.27
CA THR A 350 8.99 -1.63 3.91
C THR A 350 8.56 -0.73 5.06
N SER A 351 7.25 -0.55 5.20
CA SER A 351 6.63 0.17 6.32
C SER A 351 5.79 -0.77 7.19
N TRP A 352 5.80 -0.53 8.51
CA TRP A 352 5.30 -1.46 9.51
C TRP A 352 4.46 -0.79 10.60
N TYR A 353 3.65 0.23 10.29
CA TYR A 353 2.96 1.02 11.32
C TYR A 353 3.91 1.44 12.46
N ARG A 354 3.63 1.07 13.72
CA ARG A 354 4.49 1.39 14.88
C ARG A 354 5.77 0.55 14.91
N GLY A 355 5.82 -0.53 14.12
CA GLY A 355 7.01 -1.36 13.90
C GLY A 355 8.15 -0.64 13.18
N GLY A 356 7.88 0.50 12.54
CA GLY A 356 8.90 1.36 11.93
C GLY A 356 8.99 1.22 10.41
N VAL A 357 10.18 1.51 9.88
CA VAL A 357 10.59 1.26 8.50
C VAL A 357 11.76 0.30 8.49
N LYS A 358 11.89 -0.46 7.40
CA LYS A 358 13.06 -1.32 7.15
C LYS A 358 13.45 -1.31 5.69
N ARG A 359 14.74 -1.50 5.42
CA ARG A 359 15.27 -1.77 4.08
C ARG A 359 15.87 -3.17 4.03
N HIS A 360 15.57 -3.91 2.98
CA HIS A 360 16.11 -5.25 2.75
C HIS A 360 16.82 -5.31 1.40
N ASP A 361 17.88 -6.10 1.32
CA ASP A 361 18.43 -6.64 0.08
C ASP A 361 17.59 -7.85 -0.31
N VAL A 362 17.05 -7.83 -1.53
CA VAL A 362 16.22 -8.89 -2.10
C VAL A 362 16.81 -9.45 -3.40
N SER A 363 18.10 -9.20 -3.66
CA SER A 363 18.83 -9.79 -4.80
C SER A 363 18.81 -11.33 -4.77
N ASP A 364 18.73 -11.93 -3.58
CA ASP A 364 18.26 -13.29 -3.37
C ASP A 364 16.93 -13.27 -2.60
N ALA A 365 15.82 -13.26 -3.33
CA ALA A 365 14.48 -13.22 -2.74
C ALA A 365 14.11 -14.48 -1.93
N THR A 366 14.92 -15.55 -1.97
CA THR A 366 14.71 -16.73 -1.11
C THR A 366 15.28 -16.55 0.30
N ASP A 367 16.22 -15.61 0.49
CA ASP A 367 16.85 -15.26 1.76
C ASP A 367 17.07 -13.74 1.87
N PRO A 368 15.99 -12.94 1.99
CA PRO A 368 16.10 -11.49 2.04
C PRO A 368 16.88 -11.02 3.27
N VAL A 369 17.81 -10.09 3.07
CA VAL A 369 18.72 -9.62 4.14
C VAL A 369 18.28 -8.24 4.61
N GLU A 370 17.95 -8.10 5.89
CA GLU A 370 17.70 -6.77 6.50
C GLU A 370 18.99 -5.94 6.51
N LEU A 371 18.94 -4.75 5.91
CA LEU A 371 20.07 -3.83 5.79
C LEU A 371 20.02 -2.68 6.79
N ALA A 372 18.80 -2.21 7.10
CA ALA A 372 18.57 -1.11 8.02
C ALA A 372 17.14 -1.12 8.53
N TRP A 373 16.94 -0.54 9.71
CA TRP A 373 15.62 -0.33 10.29
C TRP A 373 15.61 0.84 11.26
N TRP A 374 14.44 1.48 11.41
CA TRP A 374 14.23 2.53 12.40
C TRP A 374 12.78 2.55 12.87
N ARG A 375 12.56 2.84 14.16
CA ARG A 375 11.23 3.09 14.72
C ARG A 375 11.24 4.13 15.83
N ASP A 376 10.10 4.80 15.97
CA ASP A 376 9.75 5.62 17.13
C ASP A 376 8.24 5.42 17.41
N PRO A 377 7.86 4.36 18.14
CA PRO A 377 6.47 3.95 18.25
C PRO A 377 5.60 4.90 19.07
N ASP A 378 6.19 5.88 19.76
CA ASP A 378 5.46 6.90 20.51
C ASP A 378 5.04 8.07 19.62
N ARG A 379 5.70 8.24 18.45
CA ARG A 379 5.45 9.35 17.53
C ARG A 379 5.05 8.93 16.12
N ALA A 380 5.51 7.76 15.68
CA ALA A 380 5.41 7.32 14.29
C ALA A 380 4.63 6.01 14.15
N SER A 381 3.80 5.99 13.10
CA SER A 381 3.06 4.83 12.64
C SER A 381 3.07 4.87 11.11
N PHE A 382 4.06 4.23 10.50
CA PHE A 382 4.35 4.36 9.08
C PHE A 382 3.28 3.71 8.18
N TRP A 383 2.89 4.45 7.15
CA TRP A 383 1.89 4.09 6.15
C TRP A 383 2.56 3.66 4.84
N SER A 384 3.60 4.36 4.40
CA SER A 384 4.32 3.99 3.18
C SER A 384 5.82 4.14 3.39
N ALA A 385 6.61 3.41 2.62
CA ALA A 385 8.03 3.64 2.41
C ALA A 385 8.30 3.60 0.90
N GLN A 386 8.99 4.60 0.37
CA GLN A 386 9.22 4.78 -1.07
C GLN A 386 10.65 5.25 -1.32
N TYR A 387 11.29 4.69 -2.34
CA TYR A 387 12.61 5.14 -2.77
C TYR A 387 12.54 6.57 -3.32
N ALA A 388 13.52 7.40 -2.98
CA ALA A 388 13.69 8.73 -3.56
C ALA A 388 15.07 8.80 -4.24
N TYR A 389 15.07 8.94 -5.57
CA TYR A 389 16.26 8.85 -6.42
C TYR A 389 17.45 9.63 -5.86
N PRO A 390 18.70 9.15 -6.01
CA PRO A 390 19.83 9.72 -5.28
C PRO A 390 20.31 10.98 -5.99
N PHE A 391 19.71 12.13 -5.68
CA PHE A 391 20.36 13.43 -5.84
C PHE A 391 21.40 13.69 -4.72
N ALA A 392 21.40 12.85 -3.66
CA ALA A 392 22.37 12.84 -2.58
C ALA A 392 23.38 11.67 -2.72
N ASP A 393 24.61 11.86 -2.24
CA ASP A 393 25.75 10.92 -2.42
C ASP A 393 25.47 9.48 -1.91
N GLU A 394 24.62 9.32 -0.90
CA GLU A 394 24.28 8.02 -0.28
C GLU A 394 22.85 7.54 -0.58
N GLY A 395 22.07 8.31 -1.36
CA GLY A 395 20.64 8.05 -1.64
C GLY A 395 19.71 8.33 -0.47
N VAL A 396 18.41 8.46 -0.78
CA VAL A 396 17.36 8.79 0.19
C VAL A 396 16.16 7.86 -0.05
N PHE A 397 15.40 7.58 1.00
CA PHE A 397 14.04 7.10 0.84
C PHE A 397 13.14 7.87 1.80
N VAL A 398 11.85 7.90 1.50
CA VAL A 398 10.87 8.60 2.32
C VAL A 398 9.87 7.64 2.92
N ALA A 399 9.30 8.03 4.05
CA ALA A 399 8.22 7.28 4.67
C ALA A 399 7.21 8.23 5.31
N SER A 400 5.95 8.03 4.98
CA SER A 400 4.85 8.77 5.60
C SER A 400 4.38 8.07 6.86
N SER A 401 4.01 8.85 7.87
CA SER A 401 3.48 8.38 9.15
C SER A 401 2.14 9.03 9.43
N ARG A 402 1.16 8.22 9.82
CA ARG A 402 -0.17 8.70 10.22
C ARG A 402 -0.23 9.28 11.63
N GLY A 403 0.90 9.40 12.32
CA GLY A 403 0.98 9.84 13.72
C GLY A 403 0.50 8.78 14.72
N VAL A 404 0.75 9.03 16.01
CA VAL A 404 0.31 8.19 17.14
C VAL A 404 -0.17 9.10 18.26
N GLY A 405 -1.41 8.90 18.73
CA GLY A 405 -1.98 9.72 19.79
C GLY A 405 -1.98 11.21 19.41
N ASP A 406 -1.30 12.03 20.21
CA ASP A 406 -1.17 13.48 19.96
C ASP A 406 0.02 13.84 19.05
N ALA A 407 0.83 12.87 18.63
CA ALA A 407 1.97 13.13 17.75
C ALA A 407 1.50 13.37 16.31
N SER A 408 1.93 14.48 15.73
CA SER A 408 1.55 14.89 14.38
C SER A 408 1.90 13.85 13.32
N PRO A 409 0.97 13.53 12.40
CA PRO A 409 1.30 12.85 11.15
C PRO A 409 2.36 13.65 10.37
N ALA A 410 3.22 12.95 9.65
CA ALA A 410 4.43 13.54 9.09
C ALA A 410 5.00 12.73 7.92
N LEU A 411 5.81 13.40 7.10
CA LEU A 411 6.75 12.77 6.17
C LEU A 411 8.15 12.77 6.79
N TYR A 412 8.83 11.62 6.70
CA TYR A 412 10.21 11.44 7.12
C TYR A 412 11.08 11.14 5.90
N THR A 413 12.32 11.63 5.94
CA THR A 413 13.39 11.29 4.99
C THR A 413 14.43 10.45 5.72
N PHE A 414 14.98 9.45 5.05
CA PHE A 414 15.95 8.51 5.60
C PHE A 414 17.14 8.34 4.66
N PRO A 415 18.34 8.03 5.16
CA PRO A 415 19.46 7.72 4.31
C PRO A 415 19.31 6.33 3.68
N ASP A 416 19.82 6.13 2.46
CA ASP A 416 19.80 4.84 1.75
C ASP A 416 21.09 4.01 1.95
N HIS A 417 21.57 3.91 3.20
CA HIS A 417 22.71 3.05 3.56
C HIS A 417 22.36 2.04 4.66
N ALA A 418 23.14 0.97 4.79
CA ALA A 418 22.94 -0.02 5.84
C ALA A 418 23.32 0.55 7.20
N GLY A 419 22.65 0.13 8.27
CA GLY A 419 22.95 0.59 9.62
C GLY A 419 21.86 0.26 10.65
N ASP A 420 22.25 0.34 11.92
CA ASP A 420 21.37 0.07 13.05
C ASP A 420 20.95 1.36 13.74
N GLN A 421 19.70 1.41 14.21
CA GLN A 421 19.24 2.46 15.11
C GLN A 421 19.94 2.35 16.47
N LEU A 422 20.44 3.47 17.00
CA LEU A 422 20.98 3.54 18.36
C LEU A 422 19.85 3.56 19.40
N ASP A 423 20.01 2.80 20.47
CA ASP A 423 19.08 2.74 21.62
C ASP A 423 17.60 2.60 21.19
N PRO A 424 17.26 1.53 20.44
CA PRO A 424 15.95 1.44 19.83
C PRO A 424 14.83 1.39 20.88
N PRO A 425 13.79 2.22 20.76
CA PRO A 425 12.70 2.26 21.71
C PRO A 425 11.92 0.93 21.68
N SER A 426 11.38 0.52 22.81
CA SER A 426 10.52 -0.68 22.87
C SER A 426 9.14 -0.39 22.29
N LEU A 427 8.49 -1.41 21.70
CA LEU A 427 7.10 -1.35 21.24
C LEU A 427 6.08 -1.43 22.40
N GLY A 428 6.55 -1.77 23.61
CA GLY A 428 5.75 -1.95 24.82
C GLY A 428 6.52 -2.77 25.86
N PRO A 429 5.91 -3.12 27.00
CA PRO A 429 6.52 -4.11 27.90
C PRO A 429 6.74 -5.42 27.14
N GLU A 430 7.92 -6.03 27.27
CA GLU A 430 8.20 -7.33 26.65
C GLU A 430 7.21 -8.37 27.19
N THR A 431 6.24 -8.76 26.38
CA THR A 431 5.42 -9.93 26.63
C THR A 431 6.19 -11.13 26.08
N THR A 432 6.64 -12.01 26.97
CA THR A 432 7.06 -13.37 26.61
C THR A 432 5.82 -14.16 26.19
N THR A 433 5.29 -13.87 25.00
CA THR A 433 4.31 -14.73 24.34
C THR A 433 5.00 -15.23 23.10
N GLU A 434 5.30 -16.53 23.06
CA GLU A 434 5.74 -17.17 21.82
C GLU A 434 4.70 -16.83 20.73
N SER A 435 5.13 -16.16 19.67
CA SER A 435 4.31 -16.02 18.46
C SER A 435 4.03 -17.43 17.93
N LEU A 436 2.89 -17.99 18.31
CA LEU A 436 2.38 -19.21 17.69
C LEU A 436 1.77 -18.82 16.35
N VAL A 437 2.63 -18.65 15.34
CA VAL A 437 2.23 -18.72 13.95
C VAL A 437 1.84 -20.18 13.68
N ASN A 438 0.59 -20.54 13.99
CA ASN A 438 0.05 -21.83 13.61
C ASN A 438 -0.25 -21.80 12.11
N THR A 439 0.70 -22.26 11.29
CA THR A 439 0.41 -22.68 9.92
C THR A 439 -0.56 -23.87 9.98
N PRO A 440 -1.78 -23.80 9.40
CA PRO A 440 -2.66 -24.96 9.41
C PRO A 440 -2.08 -26.06 8.52
N THR A 441 -1.81 -27.22 9.12
CA THR A 441 -1.66 -28.48 8.36
C THR A 441 -3.06 -28.98 8.01
N PRO A 442 -3.36 -29.41 6.77
CA PRO A 442 -4.70 -29.82 6.40
C PRO A 442 -5.04 -31.14 7.10
N THR A 443 -6.10 -31.16 7.92
CA THR A 443 -6.64 -32.39 8.48
C THR A 443 -8.13 -32.52 8.18
N ALA A 444 -8.48 -33.73 7.75
CA ALA A 444 -9.73 -34.13 7.14
C ALA A 444 -10.98 -33.97 8.02
N SER A 445 -12.08 -33.71 7.30
CA SER A 445 -13.50 -33.73 7.62
C SER A 445 -13.93 -34.37 8.94
N GLY A 446 -14.54 -33.57 9.81
CA GLY A 446 -15.34 -34.00 10.96
C GLY A 446 -16.61 -33.12 11.11
N THR A 447 -17.76 -33.77 11.23
CA THR A 447 -19.12 -33.18 11.30
C THR A 447 -19.35 -32.33 12.57
N PRO A 448 -20.12 -31.21 12.52
CA PRO A 448 -20.29 -30.32 13.67
C PRO A 448 -21.53 -30.65 14.54
N PRO A 449 -21.55 -30.30 15.84
CA PRO A 449 -22.78 -30.09 16.59
C PRO A 449 -23.15 -28.61 16.69
N SER A 450 -24.45 -28.38 16.79
CA SER A 450 -25.14 -27.09 16.87
C SER A 450 -25.10 -26.48 18.27
N ALA A 451 -24.85 -25.18 18.38
CA ALA A 451 -25.36 -24.36 19.48
C ALA A 451 -25.45 -22.88 19.06
N SER A 452 -26.64 -22.33 19.25
CA SER A 452 -27.01 -20.92 19.18
C SER A 452 -26.49 -20.17 20.40
N ASP A 453 -25.96 -18.95 20.22
CA ASP A 453 -26.37 -17.82 21.04
C ASP A 453 -25.97 -16.47 20.43
N THR A 454 -26.89 -15.53 20.64
CA THR A 454 -26.96 -14.20 20.05
C THR A 454 -26.38 -13.24 21.08
N ASP A 455 -25.37 -12.46 20.72
CA ASP A 455 -25.14 -11.19 21.42
C ASP A 455 -24.49 -10.18 20.49
N SER A 456 -25.17 -9.04 20.39
CA SER A 456 -24.84 -7.90 19.56
C SER A 456 -24.18 -6.84 20.42
N SER A 457 -22.90 -6.56 20.18
CA SER A 457 -22.27 -5.31 20.59
C SER A 457 -21.54 -4.71 19.38
N THR A 458 -22.02 -3.55 18.96
CA THR A 458 -21.45 -2.74 17.87
C THR A 458 -20.51 -1.71 18.47
N SER A 459 -19.20 -1.96 18.37
CA SER A 459 -18.17 -0.93 18.54
C SER A 459 -17.62 -0.55 17.17
N ALA A 460 -17.96 0.65 16.69
CA ALA A 460 -17.38 1.23 15.50
C ALA A 460 -15.91 1.58 15.79
N THR A 461 -14.99 0.85 15.15
CA THR A 461 -13.59 1.23 15.00
C THR A 461 -13.30 1.24 13.51
N ASP A 462 -12.85 2.39 13.01
CA ASP A 462 -12.35 2.57 11.65
C ASP A 462 -11.04 1.80 11.52
N ALA A 463 -11.14 0.54 11.09
CA ALA A 463 -9.99 -0.24 10.64
C ALA A 463 -9.62 0.21 9.21
N PRO A 464 -8.34 0.13 8.80
CA PRO A 464 -7.89 0.65 7.52
C PRO A 464 -8.52 -0.15 6.38
N GLY A 465 -8.59 -1.48 6.46
CA GLY A 465 -9.15 -2.31 5.37
C GLY A 465 -10.64 -2.64 5.53
N PHE A 466 -11.55 -1.70 5.31
CA PHE A 466 -13.02 -1.91 5.29
C PHE A 466 -13.66 -2.16 6.67
N GLY A 467 -14.31 -1.11 7.21
CA GLY A 467 -15.31 -1.23 8.28
C GLY A 467 -16.60 -1.91 7.79
N LEU A 468 -17.55 -2.18 8.70
CA LEU A 468 -18.86 -2.80 8.43
C LEU A 468 -19.74 -2.07 7.36
N GLY A 469 -19.25 -1.00 6.74
CA GLY A 469 -19.96 -0.10 5.83
C GLY A 469 -20.25 -0.65 4.43
N VAL A 470 -19.52 -1.68 3.94
CA VAL A 470 -19.73 -2.21 2.57
C VAL A 470 -21.17 -2.76 2.40
N GLY A 471 -21.73 -3.40 3.44
CA GLY A 471 -23.11 -3.90 3.40
C GLY A 471 -24.19 -2.81 3.44
N ALA A 472 -23.90 -1.66 4.05
CA ALA A 472 -24.83 -0.53 4.11
C ALA A 472 -24.79 0.34 2.85
N ALA A 473 -23.63 0.43 2.19
CA ALA A 473 -23.44 1.17 0.94
C ALA A 473 -24.27 0.59 -0.21
N ALA A 474 -24.41 -0.74 -0.30
CA ALA A 474 -25.25 -1.40 -1.32
C ALA A 474 -26.72 -0.94 -1.29
N LEU A 475 -27.28 -0.69 -0.09
CA LEU A 475 -28.64 -0.16 0.07
C LEU A 475 -28.73 1.34 -0.29
N GLY A 476 -27.68 2.11 0.00
CA GLY A 476 -27.57 3.52 -0.35
C GLY A 476 -27.46 3.76 -1.85
N VAL A 477 -26.60 3.01 -2.54
CA VAL A 477 -26.37 3.07 -4.00
C VAL A 477 -27.61 2.62 -4.76
N ALA A 478 -28.29 1.54 -4.32
CA ALA A 478 -29.56 1.11 -4.91
C ALA A 478 -30.65 2.19 -4.78
N GLY A 479 -30.73 2.86 -3.62
CA GLY A 479 -31.66 3.97 -3.38
C GLY A 479 -31.35 5.23 -4.20
N TRP A 480 -30.07 5.53 -4.42
CA TRP A 480 -29.61 6.67 -5.21
C TRP A 480 -29.80 6.45 -6.73
N LEU A 481 -29.43 5.27 -7.24
CA LEU A 481 -29.66 4.89 -8.65
C LEU A 481 -31.17 4.83 -8.99
N ALA A 482 -32.01 4.36 -8.07
CA ALA A 482 -33.46 4.38 -8.23
C ALA A 482 -34.02 5.81 -8.30
N ARG A 483 -33.50 6.75 -7.48
CA ARG A 483 -33.89 8.17 -7.53
C ARG A 483 -33.45 8.88 -8.80
N ARG A 484 -32.33 8.48 -9.41
CA ARG A 484 -31.84 9.09 -10.66
C ARG A 484 -32.61 8.60 -11.88
N ARG A 485 -33.10 7.35 -11.88
CA ARG A 485 -34.00 6.83 -12.93
C ARG A 485 -35.39 7.48 -12.90
N GLY A 486 -35.92 7.80 -11.72
CA GLY A 486 -37.23 8.47 -11.58
C GLY A 486 -37.26 9.98 -11.94
N ARG A 487 -36.12 10.58 -12.32
CA ARG A 487 -36.01 12.00 -12.72
C ARG A 487 -35.82 12.19 -14.23
N ARG A 488 -35.89 11.12 -15.03
CA ARG A 488 -35.81 11.16 -16.50
C ARG A 488 -37.12 10.78 -17.22
N ASP A 489 -38.22 10.67 -16.48
CA ASP A 489 -39.57 10.52 -17.05
C ASP A 489 -40.40 11.81 -16.92
#